data_AF-A0AAZ1XM63-F1
#
_entry.id   AF-A0AAZ1XM63-F1
#
_cell.length_a   1.000
_cell.length_b   1.000
_cell.length_c   1.000
_cell.angle_alpha   90.00
_cell.angle_beta   90.00
_cell.angle_gamma   90.00
#
_symmetry.space_group_name_H-M   'P 1'
#
loop_
_entity.id
_entity.type
_entity.pdbx_description
1 polymer ?
#
loop_
_entity_poly.entity_id
_entity_poly.type
_entity_poly.pdbx_seq_one_letter_code
_entity_poly.pdbx_strand_id
1 'polypeptide(L)'
;MGCLGNSKTEDQRNEEKAQREANKKIEKQLQKDKQIYRATHRLLLLGAGESGKSTIVKQMRILHVNGFNAEEKKQKIQDIKNNIKEAIETIVTAMSTLTPPVQLACPENQCRIEYILNFVNQKDFDFPSEFYDHAKTLWQDEGVRACYERSNEYQLIDCAQYFLDKIDIVKQSDYTPTDQDLLRCRVLTSGIFETRFQVDKVNFHMFDVGGQRDERRKWIQCFNDVTAIIFVVASSSYNMVIREDNQTNRLQEALNLFKNIWNNRWLRTISVILFLNKQDLLAEKVLAGKSKIEEYFPEFARYTTPDDATPEPGEDPRVTRAKYFIRDEFLRISTASGDGRHYCYPHFTCAVDTENIRRVFNDCRDIIQRMHLRQKKPWDMARPEQVLLLEPQHELKFRGPFTDVVTATLKLTNPTDRNVCFKVKTTAPRRYCVRPNSGIIDAGTSINVSVMLQPFDYDPNEKSKHKFMVQSMLAPYDMTDMEGVWKEAKPEELMDSKLRCAFEMPLENDKTHDSEIIKTVSSSASVKTEHSVLPKSASASLDDGEVKKIMEECKRLQMEVQRLREENKQIREDDGLRKRKVTPVATAHSSSTMATTAVRDEGLSTRVLAFCVLFFVIGVIIGKLAL
;
A
#
# COMPACT_ATOMS: atom_id res chain seq x y z
N MET A 1 33.18 56.34 14.73
CA MET A 1 33.00 54.88 14.87
C MET A 1 32.19 54.41 13.68
N GLY A 2 32.75 53.50 12.87
CA GLY A 2 32.22 53.16 11.55
C GLY A 2 31.00 52.24 11.59
N CYS A 3 29.97 52.60 10.81
CA CYS A 3 28.99 51.66 10.30
C CYS A 3 29.54 51.06 9.00
N LEU A 4 30.13 49.86 9.08
CA LEU A 4 30.45 49.04 7.91
C LEU A 4 29.19 48.24 7.54
N GLY A 5 28.43 48.76 6.58
CA GLY A 5 27.39 48.01 5.90
C GLY A 5 28.02 46.92 5.04
N ASN A 6 27.69 45.67 5.31
CA ASN A 6 28.13 44.50 4.55
C ASN A 6 27.45 44.51 3.16
N SER A 7 27.99 45.25 2.18
CA SER A 7 27.52 45.20 0.79
C SER A 7 28.04 43.93 0.12
N LYS A 8 27.16 42.95 -0.08
CA LYS A 8 27.48 41.73 -0.85
C LYS A 8 27.96 42.10 -2.25
N THR A 9 29.00 41.44 -2.74
CA THR A 9 29.53 41.63 -4.10
C THR A 9 28.50 41.22 -5.17
N GLU A 10 28.56 41.79 -6.38
CA GLU A 10 27.63 41.45 -7.46
C GLU A 10 27.65 39.95 -7.80
N ASP A 11 28.82 39.31 -7.71
CA ASP A 11 28.97 37.87 -7.90
C ASP A 11 28.19 37.06 -6.85
N GLN A 12 28.25 37.45 -5.57
CA GLN A 12 27.45 36.83 -4.51
C GLN A 12 25.95 37.02 -4.74
N ARG A 13 25.53 38.18 -5.27
CA ARG A 13 24.13 38.45 -5.59
C ARG A 13 23.65 37.64 -6.80
N ASN A 14 24.50 37.45 -7.80
CA ASN A 14 24.24 36.62 -8.98
C ASN A 14 24.17 35.13 -8.61
N GLU A 15 25.05 34.67 -7.71
CA GLU A 15 25.05 33.30 -7.19
C GLU A 15 23.82 33.03 -6.32
N GLU A 16 23.42 33.97 -5.44
CA GLU A 16 22.17 33.87 -4.68
C GLU A 16 20.93 33.84 -5.59
N LYS A 17 20.95 34.61 -6.69
CA LYS A 17 19.87 34.58 -7.68
C LYS A 17 19.82 33.25 -8.43
N ALA A 18 20.97 32.72 -8.84
CA ALA A 18 21.07 31.40 -9.49
C ALA A 18 20.61 30.27 -8.56
N GLN A 19 20.99 30.30 -7.28
CA GLN A 19 20.52 29.34 -6.27
C GLN A 19 19.01 29.45 -6.05
N ARG A 20 18.44 30.66 -5.98
CA ARG A 20 16.98 30.85 -5.88
C ARG A 20 16.26 30.32 -7.11
N GLU A 21 16.80 30.52 -8.32
CA GLU A 21 16.22 29.99 -9.55
C GLU A 21 16.30 28.47 -9.63
N ALA A 22 17.43 27.87 -9.21
CA ALA A 22 17.58 26.43 -9.10
C ALA A 22 16.60 25.83 -8.07
N ASN A 23 16.51 26.42 -6.88
CA ASN A 23 15.54 26.02 -5.85
C ASN A 23 14.09 26.13 -6.36
N LYS A 24 13.75 27.21 -7.07
CA LYS A 24 12.42 27.38 -7.66
C LYS A 24 12.11 26.34 -8.74
N LYS A 25 13.12 25.91 -9.52
CA LYS A 25 12.96 24.80 -10.49
C LYS A 25 12.75 23.47 -9.78
N ILE A 26 13.51 23.19 -8.73
CA ILE A 26 13.39 21.97 -7.91
C ILE A 26 12.01 21.93 -7.23
N GLU A 27 11.56 23.03 -6.64
CA GLU A 27 10.27 23.11 -5.95
C GLU A 27 9.08 22.90 -6.92
N LYS A 28 9.17 23.48 -8.12
CA LYS A 28 8.19 23.21 -9.20
C LYS A 28 8.20 21.74 -9.62
N GLN A 29 9.36 21.10 -9.71
CA GLN A 29 9.46 19.68 -10.04
C GLN A 29 8.88 18.81 -8.93
N LEU A 30 9.23 19.07 -7.66
CA LEU A 30 8.68 18.38 -6.50
C LEU A 30 7.16 18.51 -6.41
N GLN A 31 6.60 19.68 -6.75
CA GLN A 31 5.16 19.87 -6.76
C GLN A 31 4.47 19.03 -7.85
N LYS A 32 5.08 18.91 -9.04
CA LYS A 32 4.61 18.01 -10.11
C LYS A 32 4.73 16.55 -9.69
N ASP A 33 5.88 16.14 -9.15
CA ASP A 33 6.12 14.77 -8.72
C ASP A 33 5.17 14.37 -7.59
N LYS A 34 4.86 15.28 -6.66
CA LYS A 34 3.86 15.07 -5.60
C LYS A 34 2.45 14.91 -6.14
N GLN A 35 2.08 15.63 -7.22
CA GLN A 35 0.79 15.43 -7.89
C GLN A 35 0.72 14.06 -8.56
N ILE A 36 1.78 13.65 -9.26
CA ILE A 36 1.88 12.32 -9.91
C ILE A 36 1.83 11.21 -8.87
N TYR A 37 2.60 11.33 -7.79
CA TYR A 37 2.63 10.37 -6.69
C TYR A 37 1.25 10.21 -6.04
N ARG A 38 0.53 11.32 -5.79
CA ARG A 38 -0.84 11.29 -5.24
C ARG A 38 -1.89 10.73 -6.21
N ALA A 39 -1.63 10.78 -7.51
CA ALA A 39 -2.50 10.25 -8.55
C ALA A 39 -2.19 8.78 -8.89
N THR A 40 -1.09 8.23 -8.37
CA THR A 40 -0.66 6.86 -8.65
C THR A 40 -1.21 5.91 -7.59
N HIS A 41 -1.91 4.87 -8.03
CA HIS A 41 -2.35 3.78 -7.15
C HIS A 41 -1.25 2.74 -7.02
N ARG A 42 -0.92 2.39 -5.78
CA ARG A 42 0.10 1.41 -5.47
C ARG A 42 -0.53 0.11 -5.05
N LEU A 43 -0.20 -0.95 -5.76
CA LEU A 43 -0.76 -2.27 -5.57
C LEU A 43 0.34 -3.25 -5.20
N LEU A 44 0.19 -3.90 -4.05
CA LEU A 44 1.16 -4.87 -3.56
C LEU A 44 0.65 -6.29 -3.81
N LEU A 45 1.42 -7.10 -4.56
CA LEU A 45 1.07 -8.50 -4.83
C LEU A 45 1.69 -9.38 -3.76
N LEU A 46 0.85 -10.01 -2.94
CA LEU A 46 1.26 -10.94 -1.89
C LEU A 46 0.73 -12.35 -2.19
N GLY A 47 1.35 -13.36 -1.59
CA GLY A 47 0.94 -14.75 -1.74
C GLY A 47 2.13 -15.71 -1.68
N ALA A 48 1.84 -16.99 -1.43
CA ALA A 48 2.86 -18.04 -1.35
C ALA A 48 3.69 -18.18 -2.64
N GLY A 49 4.80 -18.92 -2.59
CA GLY A 49 5.54 -19.30 -3.80
C GLY A 49 4.61 -19.96 -4.83
N GLU A 50 4.84 -19.72 -6.12
CA GLU A 50 4.07 -20.36 -7.22
C GLU A 50 2.56 -20.07 -7.24
N SER A 51 2.08 -19.08 -6.48
CA SER A 51 0.67 -18.65 -6.49
C SER A 51 0.22 -18.01 -7.81
N GLY A 52 1.15 -17.43 -8.58
CA GLY A 52 0.88 -16.75 -9.85
C GLY A 52 1.07 -15.23 -9.86
N LYS A 53 1.66 -14.64 -8.79
CA LYS A 53 1.94 -13.19 -8.71
C LYS A 53 2.68 -12.63 -9.93
N SER A 54 3.82 -13.22 -10.29
CA SER A 54 4.60 -12.79 -11.44
C SER A 54 3.85 -12.96 -12.76
N THR A 55 2.97 -13.97 -12.88
CA THR A 55 2.10 -14.15 -14.04
C THR A 55 1.10 -13.00 -14.17
N ILE A 56 0.51 -12.54 -13.06
CA ILE A 56 -0.37 -11.35 -13.07
C ILE A 56 0.40 -10.10 -13.54
N VAL A 57 1.64 -9.90 -13.09
CA VAL A 57 2.46 -8.77 -13.56
C VAL A 57 2.78 -8.88 -15.06
N LYS A 58 3.12 -10.08 -15.54
CA LYS A 58 3.30 -10.34 -16.98
C LYS A 58 2.04 -10.00 -17.78
N GLN A 59 0.85 -10.35 -17.28
CA GLN A 59 -0.43 -9.96 -17.92
C GLN A 59 -0.59 -8.44 -18.00
N MET A 60 -0.27 -7.70 -16.93
CA MET A 60 -0.33 -6.24 -16.97
C MET A 60 0.62 -5.63 -18.00
N ARG A 61 1.80 -6.24 -18.19
CA ARG A 61 2.72 -5.83 -19.25
C ARG A 61 2.15 -6.06 -20.65
N ILE A 62 1.54 -7.23 -20.88
CA ILE A 62 0.88 -7.56 -22.16
C ILE A 62 -0.28 -6.59 -22.44
N LEU A 63 -1.11 -6.34 -21.44
CA LEU A 63 -2.32 -5.53 -21.60
C LEU A 63 -2.04 -4.02 -21.72
N HIS A 64 -1.01 -3.50 -21.03
CA HIS A 64 -0.84 -2.06 -20.82
C HIS A 64 0.57 -1.51 -21.07
N VAL A 65 1.58 -2.34 -21.35
CA VAL A 65 2.99 -1.92 -21.49
C VAL A 65 3.63 -2.49 -22.76
N ASN A 66 2.90 -2.51 -23.87
CA ASN A 66 3.37 -3.01 -25.18
C ASN A 66 4.06 -4.40 -25.12
N GLY A 67 3.66 -5.25 -24.18
CA GLY A 67 4.13 -6.63 -24.05
C GLY A 67 5.62 -6.81 -23.78
N PHE A 68 6.19 -7.81 -24.44
CA PHE A 68 7.60 -8.21 -24.33
C PHE A 68 8.33 -7.87 -25.63
N ASN A 69 9.50 -7.25 -25.51
CA ASN A 69 10.32 -6.92 -26.67
C ASN A 69 11.07 -8.15 -27.22
N ALA A 70 11.59 -8.08 -28.45
CA ALA A 70 12.24 -9.22 -29.10
C ALA A 70 13.48 -9.73 -28.33
N GLU A 71 14.23 -8.85 -27.69
CA GLU A 71 15.42 -9.19 -26.91
C GLU A 71 15.05 -9.95 -25.62
N GLU A 72 14.02 -9.50 -24.91
CA GLU A 72 13.44 -10.19 -23.76
C GLU A 72 12.91 -11.57 -24.18
N LYS A 73 12.21 -11.66 -25.31
CA LYS A 73 11.73 -12.95 -25.84
C LYS A 73 12.90 -13.90 -26.08
N LYS A 74 14.01 -13.42 -26.64
CA LYS A 74 15.22 -14.21 -26.88
C LYS A 74 15.86 -14.71 -25.58
N GLN A 75 15.97 -13.86 -24.56
CA GLN A 75 16.48 -14.26 -23.25
C GLN A 75 15.57 -15.32 -22.58
N LYS A 76 14.25 -15.21 -22.79
CA LYS A 76 13.25 -16.14 -22.24
C LYS A 76 13.25 -17.52 -22.90
N ILE A 77 13.82 -17.66 -24.10
CA ILE A 77 13.98 -18.98 -24.74
C ILE A 77 14.78 -19.91 -23.83
N GLN A 78 15.86 -19.40 -23.23
CA GLN A 78 16.70 -20.20 -22.34
C GLN A 78 15.92 -20.64 -21.09
N ASP A 79 15.12 -19.74 -20.51
CA ASP A 79 14.28 -20.06 -19.35
C ASP A 79 13.26 -21.17 -19.68
N ILE A 80 12.65 -21.13 -20.88
CA ILE A 80 11.70 -22.16 -21.34
C ILE A 80 12.40 -23.51 -21.53
N LYS A 81 13.59 -23.52 -22.15
CA LYS A 81 14.39 -24.74 -22.30
C LYS A 81 14.77 -25.34 -20.94
N ASN A 82 15.17 -24.49 -20.00
CA ASN A 82 15.45 -24.91 -18.62
C ASN A 82 14.20 -25.47 -17.93
N ASN A 83 13.01 -24.93 -18.18
CA ASN A 83 11.76 -25.49 -17.64
C ASN A 83 11.44 -26.89 -18.21
N ILE A 84 11.70 -27.15 -19.50
CA ILE A 84 11.55 -28.50 -20.08
C ILE A 84 12.50 -29.49 -19.39
N LYS A 85 13.77 -29.09 -19.23
CA LYS A 85 14.79 -29.88 -18.54
C LYS A 85 14.40 -30.17 -17.09
N GLU A 86 14.05 -29.15 -16.30
CA GLU A 86 13.60 -29.31 -14.92
C GLU A 86 12.37 -30.23 -14.84
N ALA A 87 11.41 -30.09 -15.75
CA ALA A 87 10.20 -30.91 -15.76
C ALA A 87 10.50 -32.40 -15.99
N ILE A 88 11.22 -32.75 -17.06
CA ILE A 88 11.48 -34.16 -17.39
C ILE A 88 12.41 -34.80 -16.35
N GLU A 89 13.42 -34.08 -15.88
CA GLU A 89 14.35 -34.56 -14.86
C GLU A 89 13.65 -34.84 -13.54
N THR A 90 12.75 -33.95 -13.13
CA THR A 90 11.98 -34.12 -11.89
C THR A 90 11.06 -35.33 -11.96
N ILE A 91 10.34 -35.52 -13.08
CA ILE A 91 9.43 -36.66 -13.25
C ILE A 91 10.21 -37.98 -13.24
N VAL A 92 11.30 -38.07 -14.01
CA VAL A 92 12.12 -39.28 -14.11
C VAL A 92 12.79 -39.61 -12.78
N THR A 93 13.29 -38.61 -12.06
CA THR A 93 13.85 -38.80 -10.71
C THR A 93 12.78 -39.27 -9.72
N ALA A 94 11.54 -38.77 -9.87
CA ALA A 94 10.44 -39.17 -9.01
C ALA A 94 9.99 -40.63 -9.21
N MET A 95 10.16 -41.20 -10.40
CA MET A 95 9.71 -42.57 -10.70
C MET A 95 10.24 -43.61 -9.72
N SER A 96 11.52 -43.49 -9.30
CA SER A 96 12.16 -44.40 -8.35
C SER A 96 11.96 -44.03 -6.89
N THR A 97 11.60 -42.78 -6.58
CA THR A 97 11.43 -42.29 -5.21
C THR A 97 9.99 -42.37 -4.72
N LEU A 98 9.01 -42.43 -5.62
CA LEU A 98 7.61 -42.66 -5.30
C LEU A 98 7.42 -43.99 -4.58
N THR A 99 6.44 -44.05 -3.67
CA THR A 99 6.06 -45.27 -2.96
C THR A 99 4.58 -45.59 -3.25
N PRO A 100 4.25 -46.69 -3.97
CA PRO A 100 5.16 -47.60 -4.65
C PRO A 100 5.86 -46.92 -5.86
N PRO A 101 7.05 -47.40 -6.27
CA PRO A 101 7.77 -46.85 -7.41
C PRO A 101 7.03 -47.12 -8.71
N VAL A 102 7.19 -46.22 -9.69
CA VAL A 102 6.59 -46.35 -11.02
C VAL A 102 7.64 -46.87 -11.98
N GLN A 103 7.33 -47.96 -12.68
CA GLN A 103 8.21 -48.52 -13.70
C GLN A 103 7.89 -47.94 -15.08
N LEU A 104 8.88 -47.97 -15.98
CA LEU A 104 8.66 -47.67 -17.39
C LEU A 104 7.69 -48.68 -18.02
N ALA A 105 6.83 -48.20 -18.91
CA ALA A 105 6.00 -49.08 -19.72
C ALA A 105 6.84 -49.81 -20.78
N CYS A 106 7.83 -49.12 -21.37
CA CYS A 106 8.79 -49.71 -22.30
C CYS A 106 10.20 -49.78 -21.66
N PRO A 107 10.72 -50.97 -21.35
CA PRO A 107 12.05 -51.13 -20.76
C PRO A 107 13.20 -50.57 -21.62
N GLU A 108 13.02 -50.47 -22.94
CA GLU A 108 14.00 -49.88 -23.86
C GLU A 108 14.25 -48.39 -23.59
N ASN A 109 13.32 -47.72 -22.89
CA ASN A 109 13.48 -46.32 -22.47
C ASN A 109 14.43 -46.14 -21.28
N GLN A 110 14.95 -47.22 -20.69
CA GLN A 110 15.87 -47.15 -19.56
C GLN A 110 17.15 -46.38 -19.89
N CYS A 111 17.73 -46.57 -21.08
CA CYS A 111 18.91 -45.82 -21.51
C CYS A 111 18.65 -44.32 -21.62
N ARG A 112 17.41 -43.92 -21.93
CA ARG A 112 16.98 -42.52 -22.02
C ARG A 112 16.85 -41.91 -20.63
N ILE A 113 16.35 -42.66 -19.65
CA ILE A 113 16.35 -42.25 -18.24
C ILE A 113 17.78 -41.99 -17.78
N GLU A 114 18.71 -42.91 -18.04
CA GLU A 114 20.11 -42.78 -17.66
C GLU A 114 20.78 -41.55 -18.32
N TYR A 115 20.48 -41.31 -19.61
CA TYR A 115 20.92 -40.11 -20.30
C TYR A 115 20.46 -38.83 -19.59
N ILE A 116 19.16 -38.71 -19.29
CA ILE A 116 18.60 -37.53 -18.63
C ILE A 116 19.22 -37.35 -17.23
N LEU A 117 19.34 -38.44 -16.46
CA LEU A 117 19.89 -38.42 -15.11
C LEU A 117 21.38 -38.00 -15.07
N ASN A 118 22.15 -38.33 -16.10
CA ASN A 118 23.55 -37.91 -16.22
C ASN A 118 23.73 -36.39 -16.32
N PHE A 119 22.73 -35.66 -16.82
CA PHE A 119 22.81 -34.21 -17.05
C PHE A 119 22.01 -33.37 -16.03
N VAL A 120 21.39 -33.98 -15.02
CA VAL A 120 20.54 -33.30 -14.03
C VAL A 120 21.24 -32.11 -13.38
N ASN A 121 22.51 -32.27 -12.99
CA ASN A 121 23.26 -31.24 -12.28
C ASN A 121 24.01 -30.25 -13.19
N GLN A 122 23.91 -30.41 -14.51
CA GLN A 122 24.58 -29.50 -15.45
C GLN A 122 23.79 -28.20 -15.59
N LYS A 123 24.39 -27.09 -15.14
CA LYS A 123 23.79 -25.75 -15.20
C LYS A 123 23.85 -25.14 -16.59
N ASP A 124 25.01 -25.25 -17.24
CA ASP A 124 25.24 -24.77 -18.60
C ASP A 124 25.05 -25.95 -19.56
N PHE A 125 23.78 -26.25 -19.84
CA PHE A 125 23.40 -27.31 -20.76
C PHE A 125 23.13 -26.72 -22.15
N ASP A 126 23.74 -27.29 -23.18
CA ASP A 126 23.69 -26.75 -24.55
C ASP A 126 22.40 -27.13 -25.32
N PHE A 127 21.56 -27.98 -24.73
CA PHE A 127 20.30 -28.47 -25.33
C PHE A 127 20.49 -29.08 -26.74
N PRO A 128 21.28 -30.19 -26.85
CA PRO A 128 21.44 -30.89 -28.12
C PRO A 128 20.10 -31.48 -28.61
N SER A 129 19.96 -31.71 -29.92
CA SER A 129 18.74 -32.32 -30.50
C SER A 129 18.40 -33.65 -29.82
N GLU A 130 19.42 -34.44 -29.50
CA GLU A 130 19.30 -35.72 -28.81
C GLU A 130 18.53 -35.60 -27.49
N PHE A 131 18.75 -34.54 -26.72
CA PHE A 131 18.03 -34.32 -25.46
C PHE A 131 16.53 -34.19 -25.69
N TYR A 132 16.11 -33.43 -26.71
CA TYR A 132 14.69 -33.25 -27.02
C TYR A 132 14.04 -34.55 -27.48
N ASP A 133 14.76 -35.37 -28.25
CA ASP A 133 14.26 -36.66 -28.73
C ASP A 133 14.11 -37.67 -27.58
N HIS A 134 15.07 -37.72 -26.66
CA HIS A 134 14.97 -38.55 -25.44
C HIS A 134 13.81 -38.08 -24.54
N ALA A 135 13.72 -36.78 -24.27
CA ALA A 135 12.67 -36.21 -23.43
C ALA A 135 11.27 -36.44 -24.02
N LYS A 136 11.11 -36.29 -25.34
CA LYS A 136 9.85 -36.55 -26.04
C LYS A 136 9.46 -38.03 -25.96
N THR A 137 10.41 -38.93 -26.22
CA THR A 137 10.14 -40.38 -26.17
C THR A 137 9.76 -40.82 -24.77
N LEU A 138 10.45 -40.29 -23.74
CA LEU A 138 10.09 -40.53 -22.35
C LEU A 138 8.70 -39.97 -22.00
N TRP A 139 8.35 -38.77 -22.47
CA TRP A 139 7.03 -38.18 -22.21
C TRP A 139 5.86 -38.95 -22.85
N GLN A 140 6.15 -39.73 -23.89
CA GLN A 140 5.19 -40.63 -24.52
C GLN A 140 5.07 -41.98 -23.82
N ASP A 141 5.98 -42.31 -22.89
CA ASP A 141 5.93 -43.55 -22.12
C ASP A 141 4.80 -43.48 -21.07
N GLU A 142 3.92 -44.48 -21.08
CA GLU A 142 2.79 -44.56 -20.15
C GLU A 142 3.22 -44.62 -18.67
N GLY A 143 4.41 -45.19 -18.38
CA GLY A 143 4.97 -45.20 -17.04
C GLY A 143 5.40 -43.80 -16.58
N VAL A 144 6.00 -43.02 -17.47
CA VAL A 144 6.37 -41.62 -17.19
C VAL A 144 5.11 -40.77 -17.00
N ARG A 145 4.08 -40.97 -17.84
CA ARG A 145 2.78 -40.30 -17.68
C ARG A 145 2.09 -40.68 -16.37
N ALA A 146 2.13 -41.95 -15.98
CA ALA A 146 1.61 -42.40 -14.68
C ALA A 146 2.36 -41.75 -13.50
N CYS A 147 3.67 -41.52 -13.62
CA CYS A 147 4.44 -40.76 -12.63
C CYS A 147 4.03 -39.28 -12.58
N TYR A 148 3.77 -38.66 -13.74
CA TYR A 148 3.27 -37.29 -13.83
C TYR A 148 1.89 -37.11 -13.17
N GLU A 149 0.98 -38.07 -13.32
CA GLU A 149 -0.33 -38.05 -12.67
C GLU A 149 -0.23 -38.07 -11.13
N ARG A 150 0.88 -38.58 -10.59
CA ARG A 150 1.23 -38.58 -9.15
C ARG A 150 2.13 -37.40 -8.76
N SER A 151 2.19 -36.35 -9.58
CA SER A 151 3.04 -35.18 -9.34
C SER A 151 2.70 -34.37 -8.10
N ASN A 152 1.58 -34.63 -7.43
CA ASN A 152 1.27 -34.02 -6.13
C ASN A 152 2.13 -34.58 -4.98
N GLU A 153 2.76 -35.76 -5.15
CA GLU A 153 3.62 -36.41 -4.17
C GLU A 153 5.07 -35.86 -4.18
N TYR A 154 5.43 -35.07 -5.20
CA TYR A 154 6.74 -34.45 -5.34
C TYR A 154 6.63 -33.01 -5.88
N GLN A 155 7.76 -32.32 -6.06
CA GLN A 155 7.77 -30.89 -6.38
C GLN A 155 7.91 -30.61 -7.87
N LEU A 156 6.86 -30.85 -8.65
CA LEU A 156 6.84 -30.53 -10.08
C LEU A 156 6.44 -29.07 -10.36
N ILE A 157 6.87 -28.54 -11.51
CA ILE A 157 6.45 -27.23 -12.01
C ILE A 157 5.09 -27.34 -12.73
N ASP A 158 4.18 -26.39 -12.52
CA ASP A 158 2.82 -26.46 -13.11
C ASP A 158 2.82 -26.43 -14.65
N CYS A 159 3.83 -25.85 -15.27
CA CYS A 159 3.95 -25.74 -16.72
C CYS A 159 4.57 -26.98 -17.39
N ALA A 160 4.84 -28.06 -16.64
CA ALA A 160 5.49 -29.27 -17.13
C ALA A 160 4.77 -29.85 -18.36
N GLN A 161 3.50 -30.23 -18.24
CA GLN A 161 2.72 -30.80 -19.36
C GLN A 161 2.71 -29.86 -20.58
N TYR A 162 2.44 -28.57 -20.36
CA TYR A 162 2.35 -27.59 -21.46
C TYR A 162 3.63 -27.51 -22.31
N PHE A 163 4.81 -27.54 -21.68
CA PHE A 163 6.08 -27.47 -22.41
C PHE A 163 6.54 -28.84 -22.93
N LEU A 164 6.25 -29.93 -22.21
CA LEU A 164 6.56 -31.29 -22.66
C LEU A 164 5.73 -31.68 -23.90
N ASP A 165 4.47 -31.24 -23.98
CA ASP A 165 3.63 -31.43 -25.17
C ASP A 165 4.12 -30.62 -26.39
N LYS A 166 4.96 -29.61 -26.17
CA LYS A 166 5.46 -28.69 -27.20
C LYS A 166 6.96 -28.82 -27.49
N ILE A 167 7.58 -29.94 -27.09
CA ILE A 167 9.02 -30.18 -27.31
C ILE A 167 9.42 -29.98 -28.78
N ASP A 168 8.58 -30.45 -29.72
CA ASP A 168 8.88 -30.32 -31.16
C ASP A 168 8.91 -28.88 -31.68
N ILE A 169 8.18 -27.97 -31.02
CA ILE A 169 8.17 -26.55 -31.37
C ILE A 169 9.39 -25.87 -30.74
N VAL A 170 9.68 -26.16 -29.47
CA VAL A 170 10.77 -25.51 -28.71
C VAL A 170 12.16 -25.96 -29.20
N LYS A 171 12.29 -27.15 -29.79
CA LYS A 171 13.57 -27.66 -30.33
C LYS A 171 14.02 -26.95 -31.62
N GLN A 172 13.12 -26.23 -32.30
CA GLN A 172 13.44 -25.54 -33.55
C GLN A 172 14.40 -24.36 -33.29
N SER A 173 15.33 -24.12 -34.22
CA SER A 173 16.34 -23.06 -34.07
C SER A 173 15.79 -21.65 -34.26
N ASP A 174 14.68 -21.52 -34.99
CA ASP A 174 13.93 -20.30 -35.25
C ASP A 174 12.77 -20.08 -34.26
N TYR A 175 12.66 -20.91 -33.22
CA TYR A 175 11.63 -20.80 -32.21
C TYR A 175 11.61 -19.42 -31.55
N THR A 176 10.45 -18.76 -31.64
CA THR A 176 10.18 -17.50 -30.96
C THR A 176 9.02 -17.70 -29.99
N PRO A 177 9.22 -17.47 -28.66
CA PRO A 177 8.18 -17.69 -27.67
C PRO A 177 6.93 -16.85 -27.93
N THR A 178 5.77 -17.50 -27.87
CA THR A 178 4.48 -16.81 -27.85
C THR A 178 4.24 -16.17 -26.49
N ASP A 179 3.33 -15.20 -26.41
CA ASP A 179 3.01 -14.57 -25.13
C ASP A 179 2.45 -15.60 -24.12
N GLN A 180 1.79 -16.66 -24.60
CA GLN A 180 1.35 -17.79 -23.77
C GLN A 180 2.52 -18.58 -23.17
N ASP A 181 3.59 -18.79 -23.95
CA ASP A 181 4.80 -19.44 -23.46
C ASP A 181 5.49 -18.60 -22.40
N LEU A 182 5.53 -17.27 -22.59
CA LEU A 182 6.09 -16.33 -21.61
C LEU A 182 5.28 -16.29 -20.32
N LEU A 183 3.95 -16.40 -20.40
CA LEU A 183 3.06 -16.44 -19.24
C LEU A 183 3.25 -17.73 -18.42
N ARG A 184 3.39 -18.89 -19.09
CA ARG A 184 3.61 -20.18 -18.43
C ARG A 184 5.05 -20.45 -18.03
N CYS A 185 6.01 -19.74 -18.64
CA CYS A 185 7.42 -19.82 -18.27
C CYS A 185 7.62 -19.46 -16.79
N ARG A 186 8.24 -20.39 -16.08
CA ARG A 186 8.50 -20.30 -14.66
C ARG A 186 9.91 -19.77 -14.43
N VAL A 187 9.98 -18.67 -13.70
CA VAL A 187 11.23 -18.09 -13.20
C VAL A 187 11.04 -17.78 -11.72
N LEU A 188 11.99 -18.22 -10.88
CA LEU A 188 11.94 -17.96 -9.45
C LEU A 188 12.28 -16.49 -9.17
N THR A 189 11.28 -15.74 -8.72
CA THR A 189 11.39 -14.33 -8.39
C THR A 189 12.03 -14.17 -7.01
N SER A 190 13.28 -13.69 -6.95
CA SER A 190 13.94 -13.26 -5.70
C SER A 190 14.05 -11.74 -5.68
N GLY A 191 13.65 -11.11 -4.56
CA GLY A 191 13.59 -9.65 -4.44
C GLY A 191 12.23 -9.05 -4.76
N ILE A 192 12.26 -7.76 -5.10
CA ILE A 192 11.09 -6.91 -5.35
C ILE A 192 11.19 -6.39 -6.78
N PHE A 193 10.19 -6.66 -7.59
CA PHE A 193 10.08 -6.17 -8.96
C PHE A 193 8.95 -5.15 -9.06
N GLU A 194 9.22 -4.03 -9.71
CA GLU A 194 8.25 -2.95 -9.88
C GLU A 194 7.79 -2.87 -11.34
N THR A 195 6.51 -2.67 -11.55
CA THR A 195 5.96 -2.38 -12.88
C THR A 195 5.01 -1.20 -12.79
N ARG A 196 5.18 -0.25 -13.71
CA ARG A 196 4.36 0.96 -13.81
C ARG A 196 3.64 0.96 -15.14
N PHE A 197 2.37 1.28 -15.11
CA PHE A 197 1.53 1.35 -16.30
C PHE A 197 0.39 2.34 -16.09
N GLN A 198 -0.22 2.77 -17.18
CA GLN A 198 -1.31 3.72 -17.17
C GLN A 198 -2.53 3.12 -17.88
N VAL A 199 -3.69 3.18 -17.24
CA VAL A 199 -4.97 2.72 -17.80
C VAL A 199 -5.98 3.85 -17.66
N ASP A 200 -6.60 4.28 -18.76
CA ASP A 200 -7.61 5.35 -18.78
C ASP A 200 -7.17 6.62 -18.02
N LYS A 201 -5.91 7.02 -18.23
CA LYS A 201 -5.25 8.18 -17.57
C LYS A 201 -4.96 8.02 -16.07
N VAL A 202 -5.27 6.86 -15.49
CA VAL A 202 -4.95 6.52 -14.09
C VAL A 202 -3.64 5.74 -14.05
N ASN A 203 -2.72 6.16 -13.18
CA ASN A 203 -1.41 5.53 -13.03
C ASN A 203 -1.47 4.42 -12.00
N PHE A 204 -0.91 3.26 -12.34
CA PHE A 204 -0.76 2.10 -11.46
C PHE A 204 0.71 1.76 -11.28
N HIS A 205 1.07 1.41 -10.06
CA HIS A 205 2.40 0.96 -9.68
C HIS A 205 2.26 -0.34 -8.89
N MET A 206 2.63 -1.44 -9.54
CA MET A 206 2.54 -2.79 -8.97
C MET A 206 3.90 -3.26 -8.46
N PHE A 207 3.89 -3.89 -7.28
CA PHE A 207 5.06 -4.48 -6.63
C PHE A 207 4.88 -6.00 -6.58
N ASP A 208 5.71 -6.73 -7.32
CA ASP A 208 5.83 -8.20 -7.24
C ASP A 208 6.94 -8.56 -6.27
N VAL A 209 6.56 -9.10 -5.11
CA VAL A 209 7.52 -9.52 -4.09
C VAL A 209 7.65 -11.04 -4.08
N GLY A 210 8.87 -11.53 -3.88
CA GLY A 210 9.14 -12.97 -3.73
C GLY A 210 8.21 -13.61 -2.68
N GLY A 211 7.55 -14.70 -3.06
CA GLY A 211 6.54 -15.39 -2.23
C GLY A 211 7.08 -16.46 -1.28
N GLN A 212 8.34 -16.86 -1.48
CA GLN A 212 9.01 -17.89 -0.69
C GLN A 212 9.25 -17.41 0.74
N ARG A 213 9.30 -18.33 1.71
CA ARG A 213 9.44 -18.00 3.15
C ARG A 213 10.58 -17.01 3.44
N ASP A 214 11.74 -17.17 2.81
CA ASP A 214 12.90 -16.32 3.04
C ASP A 214 12.75 -14.89 2.52
N GLU A 215 11.95 -14.70 1.47
CA GLU A 215 11.70 -13.39 0.84
C GLU A 215 10.68 -12.56 1.63
N ARG A 216 9.86 -13.19 2.50
CA ARG A 216 8.77 -12.52 3.23
C ARG A 216 9.23 -11.41 4.17
N ARG A 217 10.46 -11.50 4.68
CA ARG A 217 11.07 -10.45 5.51
C ARG A 217 11.21 -9.13 4.76
N LYS A 218 11.31 -9.14 3.43
CA LYS A 218 11.41 -7.94 2.59
C LYS A 218 10.05 -7.27 2.36
N TRP A 219 8.94 -7.94 2.61
CA TRP A 219 7.59 -7.40 2.32
C TRP A 219 7.29 -6.10 3.07
N ILE A 220 7.79 -5.98 4.31
CA ILE A 220 7.62 -4.77 5.13
C ILE A 220 8.19 -3.52 4.44
N GLN A 221 9.20 -3.66 3.58
CA GLN A 221 9.79 -2.55 2.83
C GLN A 221 8.82 -1.95 1.81
N CYS A 222 7.85 -2.76 1.36
CA CYS A 222 6.83 -2.36 0.38
C CYS A 222 5.51 -1.92 1.03
N PHE A 223 5.36 -2.02 2.36
CA PHE A 223 4.10 -1.71 3.04
C PHE A 223 3.84 -0.21 3.18
N ASN A 224 4.80 0.63 2.81
CA ASN A 224 4.62 2.06 2.86
C ASN A 224 3.56 2.47 1.83
N ASP A 225 2.41 2.88 2.39
CA ASP A 225 1.53 3.88 1.77
C ASP A 225 0.75 3.26 0.56
N VAL A 226 0.71 1.92 0.47
CA VAL A 226 0.00 1.18 -0.60
C VAL A 226 -1.52 1.36 -0.54
N THR A 227 -2.16 1.44 -1.71
CA THR A 227 -3.60 1.68 -1.84
C THR A 227 -4.42 0.44 -1.53
N ALA A 228 -4.01 -0.71 -2.08
CA ALA A 228 -4.67 -2.00 -1.90
C ALA A 228 -3.66 -3.15 -2.04
N ILE A 229 -3.98 -4.28 -1.41
CA ILE A 229 -3.21 -5.52 -1.54
C ILE A 229 -3.94 -6.45 -2.48
N ILE A 230 -3.22 -7.07 -3.41
CA ILE A 230 -3.72 -8.19 -4.20
C ILE A 230 -3.08 -9.46 -3.64
N PHE A 231 -3.88 -10.27 -2.95
CA PHE A 231 -3.43 -11.54 -2.37
C PHE A 231 -3.76 -12.68 -3.33
N VAL A 232 -2.74 -13.37 -3.85
CA VAL A 232 -2.88 -14.43 -4.85
C VAL A 232 -2.74 -15.81 -4.21
N VAL A 233 -3.71 -16.69 -4.48
CA VAL A 233 -3.80 -18.05 -3.96
C VAL A 233 -3.80 -19.05 -5.10
N ALA A 234 -2.98 -20.10 -5.02
CA ALA A 234 -3.08 -21.24 -5.93
C ALA A 234 -4.16 -22.21 -5.45
N SER A 235 -5.39 -22.04 -5.93
CA SER A 235 -6.55 -22.83 -5.49
C SER A 235 -6.42 -24.31 -5.85
N SER A 236 -5.75 -24.62 -6.97
CA SER A 236 -5.50 -26.00 -7.43
C SER A 236 -4.49 -26.77 -6.58
N SER A 237 -3.73 -26.11 -5.70
CA SER A 237 -2.66 -26.73 -4.91
C SER A 237 -3.13 -27.30 -3.57
N TYR A 238 -4.42 -27.59 -3.41
CA TYR A 238 -5.00 -28.14 -2.18
C TYR A 238 -4.46 -29.52 -1.80
N ASN A 239 -3.91 -30.29 -2.74
CA ASN A 239 -3.37 -31.63 -2.53
C ASN A 239 -1.83 -31.68 -2.54
N MET A 240 -1.16 -30.52 -2.49
CA MET A 240 0.30 -30.42 -2.60
C MET A 240 0.92 -29.85 -1.32
N VAL A 241 2.20 -30.14 -1.11
CA VAL A 241 3.02 -29.56 -0.03
C VAL A 241 3.97 -28.48 -0.56
N ILE A 242 4.39 -27.55 0.29
CA ILE A 242 5.33 -26.48 -0.09
C ILE A 242 6.75 -27.03 -0.28
N ARG A 243 7.55 -26.36 -1.13
CA ARG A 243 8.93 -26.78 -1.44
C ARG A 243 9.87 -26.66 -0.23
N GLU A 244 9.60 -25.72 0.68
CA GLU A 244 10.52 -25.38 1.76
C GLU A 244 10.65 -26.46 2.85
N ASP A 245 9.57 -27.19 3.16
CA ASP A 245 9.58 -28.23 4.18
C ASP A 245 9.03 -29.58 3.71
N ASN A 246 8.46 -29.66 2.49
CA ASN A 246 7.82 -30.86 1.95
C ASN A 246 6.79 -31.52 2.89
N GLN A 247 6.20 -30.74 3.81
CA GLN A 247 5.27 -31.25 4.82
C GLN A 247 4.01 -30.38 4.91
N THR A 248 4.17 -29.05 4.89
CA THR A 248 3.04 -28.14 5.03
C THR A 248 2.23 -28.08 3.74
N ASN A 249 0.92 -28.29 3.83
CA ASN A 249 0.01 -28.15 2.70
C ASN A 249 0.04 -26.72 2.12
N ARG A 250 0.10 -26.59 0.78
CA ARG A 250 0.24 -25.29 0.10
C ARG A 250 -0.96 -24.36 0.32
N LEU A 251 -2.19 -24.90 0.33
CA LEU A 251 -3.39 -24.12 0.57
C LEU A 251 -3.48 -23.69 2.04
N GLN A 252 -3.11 -24.58 2.98
CA GLN A 252 -3.02 -24.24 4.40
C GLN A 252 -1.98 -23.15 4.68
N GLU A 253 -0.81 -23.22 4.02
CA GLU A 253 0.21 -22.15 4.10
C GLU A 253 -0.35 -20.82 3.59
N ALA A 254 -1.13 -20.84 2.50
CA ALA A 254 -1.78 -19.64 1.96
C ALA A 254 -2.82 -19.06 2.94
N LEU A 255 -3.62 -19.90 3.60
CA LEU A 255 -4.57 -19.48 4.64
C LEU A 255 -3.86 -18.86 5.84
N ASN A 256 -2.80 -19.49 6.33
CA ASN A 256 -1.98 -18.98 7.43
C ASN A 256 -1.34 -17.64 7.09
N LEU A 257 -0.81 -17.53 5.87
CA LEU A 257 -0.23 -16.30 5.35
C LEU A 257 -1.28 -15.19 5.24
N PHE A 258 -2.45 -15.49 4.69
CA PHE A 258 -3.55 -14.55 4.60
C PHE A 258 -4.00 -14.05 5.98
N LYS A 259 -4.16 -14.95 6.95
CA LYS A 259 -4.47 -14.61 8.34
C LYS A 259 -3.44 -13.67 8.96
N ASN A 260 -2.16 -13.89 8.68
CA ASN A 260 -1.07 -13.03 9.16
C ASN A 260 -1.09 -11.64 8.50
N ILE A 261 -1.44 -11.55 7.21
CA ILE A 261 -1.58 -10.28 6.49
C ILE A 261 -2.82 -9.51 6.95
N TRP A 262 -3.96 -10.19 7.08
CA TRP A 262 -5.22 -9.61 7.51
C TRP A 262 -5.15 -9.01 8.91
N ASN A 263 -4.52 -9.72 9.85
CA ASN A 263 -4.38 -9.25 11.24
C ASN A 263 -3.15 -8.36 11.46
N ASN A 264 -2.41 -8.02 10.41
CA ASN A 264 -1.18 -7.24 10.53
C ASN A 264 -1.47 -5.79 10.96
N ARG A 265 -0.78 -5.31 12.00
CA ARG A 265 -0.93 -3.93 12.51
C ARG A 265 -0.68 -2.85 11.47
N TRP A 266 0.23 -3.07 10.52
CA TRP A 266 0.57 -2.09 9.49
C TRP A 266 -0.44 -2.05 8.34
N LEU A 267 -1.33 -3.05 8.25
CA LEU A 267 -2.27 -3.23 7.12
C LEU A 267 -3.74 -3.11 7.54
N ARG A 268 -4.03 -2.73 8.79
CA ARG A 268 -5.40 -2.68 9.37
C ARG A 268 -6.40 -1.76 8.65
N THR A 269 -5.95 -0.87 7.76
CA THR A 269 -6.81 0.04 6.99
C THR A 269 -6.77 -0.25 5.49
N ILE A 270 -5.99 -1.24 5.08
CA ILE A 270 -5.77 -1.57 3.67
C ILE A 270 -6.67 -2.75 3.32
N SER A 271 -7.56 -2.55 2.35
CA SER A 271 -8.42 -3.66 1.88
C SER A 271 -7.63 -4.62 1.00
N VAL A 272 -8.06 -5.87 1.01
CA VAL A 272 -7.40 -6.98 0.33
C VAL A 272 -8.29 -7.49 -0.79
N ILE A 273 -7.79 -7.42 -2.01
CA ILE A 273 -8.37 -8.07 -3.18
C ILE A 273 -7.79 -9.48 -3.22
N LEU A 274 -8.64 -10.49 -3.09
CA LEU A 274 -8.25 -11.89 -3.02
C LEU A 274 -8.42 -12.54 -4.39
N PHE A 275 -7.32 -12.95 -5.01
CA PHE A 275 -7.31 -13.69 -6.26
C PHE A 275 -7.19 -15.19 -5.97
N LEU A 276 -8.28 -15.89 -6.17
CA LEU A 276 -8.32 -17.35 -6.17
C LEU A 276 -7.88 -17.82 -7.55
N ASN A 277 -6.58 -17.98 -7.71
CA ASN A 277 -5.94 -18.28 -8.98
C ASN A 277 -5.93 -19.78 -9.30
N LYS A 278 -5.59 -20.11 -10.57
CA LYS A 278 -5.50 -21.47 -11.12
C LYS A 278 -6.84 -22.20 -11.14
N GLN A 279 -7.92 -21.50 -11.51
CA GLN A 279 -9.26 -22.08 -11.62
C GLN A 279 -9.35 -23.16 -12.71
N ASP A 280 -8.57 -23.01 -13.79
CA ASP A 280 -8.39 -24.00 -14.85
C ASP A 280 -7.89 -25.34 -14.28
N LEU A 281 -6.79 -25.31 -13.53
CA LEU A 281 -6.20 -26.51 -12.92
C LEU A 281 -7.05 -27.05 -11.76
N LEU A 282 -7.81 -26.20 -11.06
CA LEU A 282 -8.74 -26.64 -10.03
C LEU A 282 -9.89 -27.44 -10.66
N ALA A 283 -10.47 -26.93 -11.74
CA ALA A 283 -11.56 -27.59 -12.45
C ALA A 283 -11.12 -28.95 -12.98
N GLU A 284 -9.97 -29.02 -13.67
CA GLU A 284 -9.41 -30.27 -14.19
C GLU A 284 -9.22 -31.32 -13.07
N LYS A 285 -8.63 -30.91 -11.94
CA LYS A 285 -8.33 -31.83 -10.83
C LYS A 285 -9.59 -32.33 -10.12
N VAL A 286 -10.57 -31.45 -9.91
CA VAL A 286 -11.86 -31.80 -9.29
C VAL A 286 -12.65 -32.74 -10.19
N LEU A 287 -12.66 -32.50 -11.51
CA LEU A 287 -13.37 -33.34 -12.48
C LEU A 287 -12.70 -34.70 -12.68
N ALA A 288 -11.37 -34.75 -12.62
CA ALA A 288 -10.60 -35.99 -12.69
C ALA A 288 -10.91 -36.93 -11.51
N GLY A 289 -11.30 -36.39 -10.36
CA GLY A 289 -11.75 -37.17 -9.19
C GLY A 289 -10.68 -38.03 -8.52
N LYS A 290 -9.40 -37.90 -8.90
CA LYS A 290 -8.27 -38.68 -8.36
C LYS A 290 -7.83 -38.20 -6.97
N SER A 291 -7.88 -36.89 -6.72
CA SER A 291 -7.53 -36.29 -5.41
C SER A 291 -8.73 -35.51 -4.89
N LYS A 292 -9.42 -36.06 -3.89
CA LYS A 292 -10.62 -35.44 -3.32
C LYS A 292 -10.25 -34.35 -2.32
N ILE A 293 -11.00 -33.24 -2.30
CA ILE A 293 -10.69 -32.12 -1.40
C ILE A 293 -10.90 -32.54 0.05
N GLU A 294 -11.92 -33.36 0.34
CA GLU A 294 -12.25 -33.86 1.68
C GLU A 294 -11.16 -34.72 2.33
N GLU A 295 -10.21 -35.26 1.57
CA GLU A 295 -9.05 -35.99 2.12
C GLU A 295 -8.03 -35.04 2.77
N TYR A 296 -7.97 -33.79 2.30
CA TYR A 296 -7.05 -32.77 2.79
C TYR A 296 -7.74 -31.76 3.71
N PHE A 297 -9.02 -31.48 3.43
CA PHE A 297 -9.87 -30.53 4.15
C PHE A 297 -11.21 -31.21 4.50
N PRO A 298 -11.28 -31.96 5.62
CA PRO A 298 -12.43 -32.80 5.98
C PRO A 298 -13.76 -32.05 6.06
N GLU A 299 -13.73 -30.76 6.40
CA GLU A 299 -14.89 -29.87 6.44
C GLU A 299 -15.58 -29.72 5.08
N PHE A 300 -14.88 -29.94 3.96
CA PHE A 300 -15.47 -29.92 2.62
C PHE A 300 -16.57 -30.96 2.45
N ALA A 301 -16.48 -32.11 3.12
CA ALA A 301 -17.51 -33.16 3.06
C ALA A 301 -18.89 -32.64 3.50
N ARG A 302 -18.91 -31.69 4.45
CA ARG A 302 -20.14 -31.07 5.00
C ARG A 302 -20.50 -29.75 4.34
N TYR A 303 -19.64 -29.24 3.46
CA TYR A 303 -19.84 -27.94 2.82
C TYR A 303 -20.92 -28.02 1.75
N THR A 304 -21.84 -27.06 1.76
CA THR A 304 -22.88 -26.88 0.75
C THR A 304 -22.63 -25.61 -0.03
N THR A 305 -22.87 -25.65 -1.34
CA THR A 305 -22.72 -24.47 -2.19
C THR A 305 -23.66 -23.36 -1.69
N PRO A 306 -23.16 -22.12 -1.51
CA PRO A 306 -23.98 -20.99 -1.08
C PRO A 306 -25.06 -20.61 -2.12
N ASP A 307 -26.20 -20.10 -1.66
CA ASP A 307 -27.29 -19.65 -2.54
C ASP A 307 -26.92 -18.41 -3.37
N ASP A 308 -25.96 -17.61 -2.90
CA ASP A 308 -25.41 -16.44 -3.61
C ASP A 308 -24.31 -16.82 -4.61
N ALA A 309 -24.08 -18.12 -4.84
CA ALA A 309 -23.11 -18.58 -5.82
C ALA A 309 -23.55 -18.24 -7.25
N THR A 310 -22.65 -17.63 -8.01
CA THR A 310 -22.81 -17.26 -9.41
C THR A 310 -21.88 -18.14 -10.26
N PRO A 311 -22.30 -19.38 -10.62
CA PRO A 311 -21.49 -20.25 -11.47
C PRO A 311 -21.34 -19.65 -12.87
N GLU A 312 -20.23 -19.95 -13.53
CA GLU A 312 -20.05 -19.58 -14.93
C GLU A 312 -20.96 -20.43 -15.84
N PRO A 313 -21.40 -19.92 -17.01
CA PRO A 313 -22.23 -20.69 -17.92
C PRO A 313 -21.55 -22.00 -18.34
N GLY A 314 -22.20 -23.13 -18.06
CA GLY A 314 -21.67 -24.46 -18.40
C GLY A 314 -20.68 -25.04 -17.38
N GLU A 315 -20.49 -24.39 -16.22
CA GLU A 315 -19.64 -24.89 -15.15
C GLU A 315 -20.26 -26.09 -14.42
N ASP A 316 -19.46 -27.12 -14.15
CA ASP A 316 -19.91 -28.30 -13.39
C ASP A 316 -20.15 -27.93 -11.91
N PRO A 317 -21.28 -28.33 -11.31
CA PRO A 317 -21.61 -28.03 -9.92
C PRO A 317 -20.52 -28.46 -8.91
N ARG A 318 -19.75 -29.51 -9.22
CA ARG A 318 -18.63 -29.98 -8.39
C ARG A 318 -17.51 -28.95 -8.34
N VAL A 319 -17.20 -28.31 -9.46
CA VAL A 319 -16.19 -27.25 -9.57
C VAL A 319 -16.65 -26.00 -8.83
N THR A 320 -17.93 -25.62 -9.00
CA THR A 320 -18.53 -24.50 -8.27
C THR A 320 -18.46 -24.73 -6.76
N ARG A 321 -18.86 -25.91 -6.28
CA ARG A 321 -18.75 -26.25 -4.85
C ARG A 321 -17.32 -26.16 -4.34
N ALA A 322 -16.35 -26.70 -5.09
CA ALA A 322 -14.94 -26.67 -4.74
C ALA A 322 -14.35 -25.26 -4.65
N LYS A 323 -14.57 -24.42 -5.67
CA LYS A 323 -14.00 -23.06 -5.69
C LYS A 323 -14.63 -22.16 -4.61
N TYR A 324 -15.93 -22.32 -4.36
CA TYR A 324 -16.64 -21.56 -3.32
C TYR A 324 -16.25 -22.00 -1.90
N PHE A 325 -15.99 -23.30 -1.69
CA PHE A 325 -15.42 -23.76 -0.42
C PHE A 325 -14.09 -23.05 -0.11
N ILE A 326 -13.17 -23.05 -1.08
CA ILE A 326 -11.87 -22.39 -0.90
C ILE A 326 -12.07 -20.90 -0.66
N ARG A 327 -12.95 -20.22 -1.40
CA ARG A 327 -13.31 -18.81 -1.16
C ARG A 327 -13.73 -18.59 0.28
N ASP A 328 -14.63 -19.43 0.79
CA ASP A 328 -15.24 -19.25 2.11
C ASP A 328 -14.25 -19.52 3.25
N GLU A 329 -13.24 -20.38 3.06
CA GLU A 329 -12.13 -20.53 4.01
C GLU A 329 -11.37 -19.21 4.22
N PHE A 330 -11.09 -18.46 3.15
CA PHE A 330 -10.45 -17.14 3.25
C PHE A 330 -11.41 -16.08 3.80
N LEU A 331 -12.68 -16.09 3.36
CA LEU A 331 -13.67 -15.14 3.86
C LEU A 331 -13.91 -15.30 5.35
N ARG A 332 -13.93 -16.53 5.87
CA ARG A 332 -14.04 -16.82 7.31
C ARG A 332 -12.95 -16.13 8.13
N ILE A 333 -11.72 -16.07 7.60
CA ILE A 333 -10.61 -15.34 8.23
C ILE A 333 -10.90 -13.83 8.21
N SER A 334 -11.38 -13.32 7.09
CA SER A 334 -11.63 -11.88 6.93
C SER A 334 -12.78 -11.37 7.82
N THR A 335 -13.85 -12.14 7.96
CA THR A 335 -15.03 -11.77 8.74
C THR A 335 -14.84 -11.95 10.25
N ALA A 336 -13.87 -12.75 10.68
CA ALA A 336 -13.60 -13.02 12.09
C ALA A 336 -13.13 -11.76 12.86
N SER A 337 -12.43 -10.83 12.21
CA SER A 337 -11.76 -9.70 12.88
C SER A 337 -12.58 -8.39 12.93
N GLY A 338 -13.83 -8.38 12.44
CA GLY A 338 -14.94 -7.50 12.84
C GLY A 338 -14.83 -5.96 12.86
N ASP A 339 -13.68 -5.33 12.59
CA ASP A 339 -13.48 -3.89 12.84
C ASP A 339 -14.05 -2.98 11.71
N GLY A 340 -14.51 -3.54 10.59
CA GLY A 340 -15.14 -2.80 9.46
C GLY A 340 -14.26 -1.79 8.72
N ARG A 341 -12.97 -1.67 9.10
CA ARG A 341 -12.02 -0.68 8.57
C ARG A 341 -11.45 -1.03 7.20
N HIS A 342 -11.47 -2.30 6.84
CA HIS A 342 -10.99 -2.81 5.55
C HIS A 342 -11.80 -4.03 5.14
N TYR A 343 -11.86 -4.30 3.84
CA TYR A 343 -12.73 -5.32 3.25
C TYR A 343 -11.92 -6.35 2.47
N CYS A 344 -12.46 -7.55 2.30
CA CYS A 344 -11.92 -8.56 1.41
C CYS A 344 -12.81 -8.66 0.16
N TYR A 345 -12.20 -8.56 -1.02
CA TYR A 345 -12.89 -8.66 -2.31
C TYR A 345 -12.41 -9.91 -3.06
N PRO A 346 -13.12 -11.05 -2.96
CA PRO A 346 -12.72 -12.28 -3.62
C PRO A 346 -13.06 -12.27 -5.12
N HIS A 347 -12.11 -12.70 -5.94
CA HIS A 347 -12.27 -12.92 -7.38
C HIS A 347 -11.69 -14.28 -7.76
N PHE A 348 -12.40 -15.01 -8.61
CA PHE A 348 -11.91 -16.23 -9.25
C PHE A 348 -11.09 -15.85 -10.48
N THR A 349 -9.83 -16.30 -10.54
CA THR A 349 -8.90 -15.85 -11.59
C THR A 349 -8.18 -17.01 -12.27
N CYS A 350 -7.91 -16.85 -13.56
CA CYS A 350 -6.96 -17.67 -14.29
C CYS A 350 -5.85 -16.77 -14.83
N ALA A 351 -4.69 -16.73 -14.15
CA ALA A 351 -3.60 -15.81 -14.49
C ALA A 351 -3.01 -16.04 -15.89
N VAL A 352 -3.20 -17.22 -16.48
CA VAL A 352 -2.75 -17.53 -17.85
C VAL A 352 -3.78 -17.15 -18.91
N ASP A 353 -5.00 -16.75 -18.52
CA ASP A 353 -6.05 -16.23 -19.39
C ASP A 353 -6.05 -14.70 -19.34
N THR A 354 -5.63 -14.10 -20.45
CA THR A 354 -5.51 -12.64 -20.60
C THR A 354 -6.88 -11.94 -20.52
N GLU A 355 -7.96 -12.57 -20.98
CA GLU A 355 -9.29 -11.96 -20.97
C GLU A 355 -9.93 -12.04 -19.59
N ASN A 356 -9.74 -13.15 -18.87
CA ASN A 356 -10.14 -13.25 -17.47
C ASN A 356 -9.47 -12.17 -16.61
N ILE A 357 -8.15 -11.99 -16.74
CA ILE A 357 -7.41 -10.97 -15.98
C ILE A 357 -7.82 -9.55 -16.38
N ARG A 358 -8.11 -9.30 -17.67
CA ARG A 358 -8.64 -7.99 -18.11
C ARG A 358 -9.95 -7.65 -17.39
N ARG A 359 -10.89 -8.59 -17.32
CA ARG A 359 -12.20 -8.38 -16.67
C ARG A 359 -12.04 -8.17 -15.16
N VAL A 360 -11.34 -9.08 -14.49
CA VAL A 360 -11.10 -9.00 -13.04
C VAL A 360 -10.37 -7.71 -12.67
N PHE A 361 -9.40 -7.26 -13.47
CA PHE A 361 -8.69 -6.02 -13.20
C PHE A 361 -9.58 -4.78 -13.36
N ASN A 362 -10.51 -4.78 -14.33
CA ASN A 362 -11.48 -3.70 -14.47
C ASN A 362 -12.41 -3.62 -13.25
N ASP A 363 -12.87 -4.76 -12.73
CA ASP A 363 -13.67 -4.80 -11.49
C ASP A 363 -12.86 -4.28 -10.29
N CYS A 364 -11.60 -4.71 -10.18
CA CYS A 364 -10.67 -4.26 -9.15
C CYS A 364 -10.42 -2.75 -9.23
N ARG A 365 -10.32 -2.18 -10.44
CA ARG A 365 -10.11 -0.75 -10.65
C ARG A 365 -11.22 0.07 -10.01
N ASP A 366 -12.47 -0.33 -10.20
CA ASP A 366 -13.61 0.40 -9.65
C ASP A 366 -13.62 0.35 -8.12
N ILE A 367 -13.23 -0.80 -7.55
CA ILE A 367 -13.02 -0.96 -6.10
C ILE A 367 -11.90 -0.05 -5.61
N ILE A 368 -10.74 -0.07 -6.29
CA ILE A 368 -9.55 0.74 -5.92
C ILE A 368 -9.86 2.24 -6.00
N GLN A 369 -10.60 2.68 -7.02
CA GLN A 369 -11.00 4.08 -7.15
C GLN A 369 -11.92 4.51 -5.99
N ARG A 370 -12.92 3.68 -5.66
CA ARG A 370 -13.80 3.94 -4.49
C ARG A 370 -13.00 3.95 -3.19
N MET A 371 -12.05 3.04 -3.02
CA MET A 371 -11.16 2.98 -1.86
C MET A 371 -10.28 4.22 -1.74
N HIS A 372 -9.66 4.66 -2.84
CA HIS A 372 -8.81 5.84 -2.85
C HIS A 372 -9.58 7.12 -2.58
N LEU A 373 -10.81 7.22 -3.10
CA LEU A 373 -11.70 8.34 -2.78
C LEU A 373 -12.11 8.34 -1.30
N ARG A 374 -12.37 7.17 -0.69
CA ARG A 374 -12.61 7.02 0.76
C ARG A 374 -11.37 7.40 1.58
N GLN A 375 -10.18 6.91 1.21
CA GLN A 375 -8.91 7.20 1.89
C GLN A 375 -8.47 8.67 1.75
N LYS A 376 -8.83 9.35 0.65
CA LYS A 376 -8.57 10.80 0.46
C LYS A 376 -9.59 11.71 1.13
N LYS A 377 -10.76 11.18 1.52
CA LYS A 377 -11.79 11.88 2.28
C LYS A 377 -11.93 11.43 3.76
N PRO A 378 -10.87 11.35 4.59
CA PRO A 378 -11.06 11.20 6.04
C PRO A 378 -11.71 12.45 6.64
N TRP A 379 -11.48 13.63 6.03
CA TRP A 379 -11.86 14.93 6.58
C TRP A 379 -13.28 15.39 6.26
N ASP A 380 -13.92 14.79 5.24
CA ASP A 380 -15.28 15.14 4.82
C ASP A 380 -16.35 14.18 5.36
N MET A 381 -15.96 13.04 5.95
CA MET A 381 -16.89 12.01 6.46
C MET A 381 -16.91 11.88 7.98
N ALA A 382 -16.09 12.64 8.71
CA ALA A 382 -16.03 12.62 10.17
C ALA A 382 -16.73 13.80 10.85
N ARG A 383 -17.30 14.73 10.06
CA ARG A 383 -18.11 15.81 10.63
C ARG A 383 -19.57 15.41 10.51
N PRO A 384 -20.31 15.27 11.62
CA PRO A 384 -21.73 15.06 11.52
C PRO A 384 -22.36 16.18 10.67
N GLU A 385 -23.35 15.83 9.85
CA GLU A 385 -24.07 16.82 9.04
C GLU A 385 -24.61 17.93 9.95
N GLN A 386 -24.43 19.19 9.52
CA GLN A 386 -24.86 20.35 10.28
C GLN A 386 -26.37 20.26 10.57
N VAL A 387 -26.71 20.10 11.85
CA VAL A 387 -28.12 20.04 12.29
C VAL A 387 -28.85 21.36 12.22
N LEU A 388 -28.12 22.49 12.26
CA LEU A 388 -28.72 23.82 12.18
C LEU A 388 -29.10 24.17 10.74
N LEU A 389 -30.32 24.65 10.56
CA LEU A 389 -30.80 25.22 9.30
C LEU A 389 -30.41 26.70 9.24
N LEU A 390 -29.64 27.08 8.22
CA LEU A 390 -29.15 28.44 8.02
C LEU A 390 -29.97 29.15 6.93
N GLU A 391 -30.52 30.33 7.26
CA GLU A 391 -31.17 31.22 6.31
C GLU A 391 -30.45 32.58 6.35
N PRO A 392 -29.73 32.97 5.28
CA PRO A 392 -29.44 32.25 4.02
C PRO A 392 -28.40 31.11 4.17
N GLN A 393 -28.51 30.07 3.33
CA GLN A 393 -27.77 28.81 3.50
C GLN A 393 -26.30 28.86 3.05
N HIS A 394 -25.98 29.64 2.01
CA HIS A 394 -24.66 29.59 1.35
C HIS A 394 -23.99 30.96 1.15
N GLU A 395 -24.75 32.05 1.25
CA GLU A 395 -24.28 33.39 0.90
C GLU A 395 -24.93 34.45 1.78
N LEU A 396 -24.09 35.31 2.39
CA LEU A 396 -24.50 36.52 3.08
C LEU A 396 -24.26 37.72 2.18
N LYS A 397 -25.35 38.44 1.86
CA LYS A 397 -25.33 39.61 0.98
C LYS A 397 -25.30 40.88 1.81
N PHE A 398 -24.34 41.75 1.52
CA PHE A 398 -24.21 43.09 2.10
C PHE A 398 -24.51 44.11 1.01
N ARG A 399 -25.55 44.90 1.23
CA ARG A 399 -25.95 45.96 0.29
C ARG A 399 -25.33 47.29 0.71
N GLY A 400 -24.62 47.93 -0.21
CA GLY A 400 -24.03 49.25 -0.01
C GLY A 400 -25.08 50.36 0.15
N PRO A 401 -24.67 51.61 0.37
CA PRO A 401 -23.29 52.10 0.32
C PRO A 401 -22.43 51.65 1.52
N PHE A 402 -21.17 51.27 1.27
CA PHE A 402 -20.22 50.78 2.29
C PHE A 402 -19.51 51.90 3.07
N THR A 403 -20.06 53.11 3.00
CA THR A 403 -19.63 54.30 3.76
C THR A 403 -20.09 54.25 5.21
N ASP A 404 -21.14 53.48 5.49
CA ASP A 404 -21.73 53.27 6.81
C ASP A 404 -21.78 51.78 7.15
N VAL A 405 -22.11 51.46 8.41
CA VAL A 405 -22.20 50.07 8.88
C VAL A 405 -23.34 49.34 8.18
N VAL A 406 -23.03 48.28 7.43
CA VAL A 406 -24.03 47.44 6.74
C VAL A 406 -24.31 46.19 7.55
N THR A 407 -25.58 45.92 7.86
CA THR A 407 -25.98 44.72 8.64
C THR A 407 -26.66 43.69 7.74
N ALA A 408 -26.19 42.44 7.82
CA ALA A 408 -26.86 41.27 7.24
C ALA A 408 -27.33 40.34 8.36
N THR A 409 -28.53 39.79 8.23
CA THR A 409 -29.10 38.87 9.23
C THR A 409 -28.92 37.42 8.78
N LEU A 410 -28.35 36.60 9.67
CA LEU A 410 -28.24 35.16 9.53
C LEU A 410 -29.15 34.49 10.56
N LYS A 411 -30.21 33.81 10.12
CA LYS A 411 -31.10 33.07 11.00
C LYS A 411 -30.62 31.63 11.12
N LEU A 412 -30.39 31.18 12.36
CA LEU A 412 -30.01 29.81 12.70
C LEU A 412 -31.23 29.14 13.37
N THR A 413 -31.72 28.05 12.80
CA THR A 413 -32.87 27.31 13.35
C THR A 413 -32.41 25.91 13.79
N ASN A 414 -32.80 25.50 14.99
CA ASN A 414 -32.55 24.18 15.54
C ASN A 414 -33.79 23.28 15.36
N PRO A 415 -33.82 22.37 14.38
CA PRO A 415 -34.94 21.43 14.19
C PRO A 415 -34.86 20.20 15.11
N THR A 416 -33.84 20.08 15.96
CA THR A 416 -33.61 18.88 16.79
C THR A 416 -34.33 18.95 18.13
N ASP A 417 -34.42 17.80 18.81
CA ASP A 417 -34.98 17.61 20.16
C ASP A 417 -34.00 17.94 21.29
N ARG A 418 -32.79 18.40 20.96
CA ARG A 418 -31.73 18.74 21.91
C ARG A 418 -31.21 20.15 21.69
N ASN A 419 -30.65 20.74 22.74
CA ASN A 419 -30.04 22.07 22.67
C ASN A 419 -28.73 22.00 21.86
N VAL A 420 -28.50 23.01 21.01
CA VAL A 420 -27.32 23.09 20.14
C VAL A 420 -26.52 24.35 20.46
N CYS A 421 -25.24 24.19 20.77
CA CYS A 421 -24.31 25.30 20.90
C CYS A 421 -23.82 25.73 19.52
N PHE A 422 -23.73 27.03 19.25
CA PHE A 422 -23.19 27.57 18.00
C PHE A 422 -22.11 28.64 18.24
N LYS A 423 -21.18 28.75 17.29
CA LYS A 423 -20.13 29.77 17.26
C LYS A 423 -19.84 30.21 15.83
N VAL A 424 -19.80 31.51 15.59
CA VAL A 424 -19.59 32.09 14.25
C VAL A 424 -18.18 32.65 14.13
N LYS A 425 -17.40 32.14 13.18
CA LYS A 425 -16.03 32.59 12.88
C LYS A 425 -15.97 33.25 11.51
N THR A 426 -15.09 34.23 11.33
CA THR A 426 -14.89 34.94 10.07
C THR A 426 -13.41 34.99 9.70
N THR A 427 -13.10 34.99 8.40
CA THR A 427 -11.73 35.17 7.89
C THR A 427 -11.24 36.63 7.99
N ALA A 428 -12.10 37.58 8.37
CA ALA A 428 -11.76 39.01 8.50
C ALA A 428 -12.34 39.64 9.78
N PRO A 429 -11.89 39.21 10.99
CA PRO A 429 -12.50 39.62 12.26
C PRO A 429 -12.38 41.12 12.56
N ARG A 430 -11.43 41.82 11.95
CA ARG A 430 -11.31 43.29 12.08
C ARG A 430 -12.35 44.08 11.29
N ARG A 431 -12.99 43.46 10.27
CA ARG A 431 -13.96 44.11 9.37
C ARG A 431 -15.42 43.79 9.70
N TYR A 432 -15.67 42.75 10.49
CA TYR A 432 -17.01 42.29 10.80
C TYR A 432 -17.23 42.18 12.31
N CYS A 433 -18.36 42.71 12.78
CA CYS A 433 -18.86 42.50 14.12
C CYS A 433 -20.06 41.54 14.05
N VAL A 434 -19.97 40.40 14.72
CA VAL A 434 -21.04 39.38 14.76
C VAL A 434 -21.68 39.39 16.15
N ARG A 435 -23.01 39.55 16.22
CA ARG A 435 -23.77 39.54 17.47
C ARG A 435 -25.06 38.70 17.34
N PRO A 436 -25.28 37.69 18.20
CA PRO A 436 -24.31 37.07 19.11
C PRO A 436 -23.20 36.30 18.34
N ASN A 437 -21.96 36.31 18.86
CA ASN A 437 -20.83 35.57 18.27
C ASN A 437 -20.93 34.07 18.57
N SER A 438 -21.45 33.73 19.76
CA SER A 438 -21.74 32.37 20.19
C SER A 438 -22.97 32.36 21.09
N GLY A 439 -23.64 31.21 21.18
CA GLY A 439 -24.80 31.02 22.04
C GLY A 439 -25.31 29.60 22.00
N ILE A 440 -26.43 29.36 22.68
CA ILE A 440 -27.15 28.08 22.70
C ILE A 440 -28.51 28.32 22.06
N ILE A 441 -28.96 27.37 21.25
CA ILE A 441 -30.29 27.37 20.62
C ILE A 441 -31.06 26.18 21.19
N ASP A 442 -32.18 26.46 21.84
CA ASP A 442 -33.04 25.42 22.40
C ASP A 442 -33.69 24.59 21.29
N ALA A 443 -34.07 23.36 21.62
CA ALA A 443 -34.79 22.47 20.72
C ALA A 443 -36.01 23.15 20.08
N GLY A 444 -36.12 23.11 18.75
CA GLY A 444 -37.22 23.72 17.98
C GLY A 444 -37.22 25.25 17.86
N THR A 445 -36.19 25.95 18.35
CA THR A 445 -36.12 27.43 18.33
C THR A 445 -35.20 27.98 17.23
N SER A 446 -35.35 29.28 16.93
CA SER A 446 -34.49 30.01 16.00
C SER A 446 -33.86 31.23 16.66
N ILE A 447 -32.61 31.54 16.30
CA ILE A 447 -31.92 32.77 16.70
C ILE A 447 -31.45 33.55 15.48
N ASN A 448 -31.53 34.87 15.56
CA ASN A 448 -31.01 35.77 14.52
C ASN A 448 -29.63 36.28 14.93
N VAL A 449 -28.63 35.99 14.11
CA VAL A 449 -27.27 36.48 14.22
C VAL A 449 -27.08 37.66 13.27
N SER A 450 -26.84 38.84 13.85
CA SER A 450 -26.57 40.06 13.09
C SER A 450 -25.08 40.17 12.78
N VAL A 451 -24.76 40.20 11.50
CA VAL A 451 -23.41 40.39 10.98
C VAL A 451 -23.28 41.82 10.46
N MET A 452 -22.56 42.66 11.19
CA MET A 452 -22.33 44.07 10.87
C MET A 452 -20.96 44.23 10.21
N LEU A 453 -20.95 44.70 8.97
CA LEU A 453 -19.75 45.09 8.22
C LEU A 453 -19.38 46.53 8.56
N GLN A 454 -18.14 46.77 8.96
CA GLN A 454 -17.62 48.10 9.23
C GLN A 454 -17.32 48.86 7.91
N PRO A 455 -17.44 50.20 7.90
CA PRO A 455 -17.12 51.02 6.73
C PRO A 455 -15.71 50.74 6.21
N PHE A 456 -15.56 50.64 4.88
CA PHE A 456 -14.26 50.46 4.25
C PHE A 456 -14.28 50.98 2.81
N ASP A 457 -13.10 51.34 2.30
CA ASP A 457 -12.93 51.74 0.91
C ASP A 457 -13.16 50.51 -0.01
N TYR A 458 -14.31 50.51 -0.68
CA TYR A 458 -14.72 49.42 -1.56
C TYR A 458 -13.91 49.43 -2.87
N ASP A 459 -13.08 48.40 -3.08
CA ASP A 459 -12.41 48.13 -4.35
C ASP A 459 -13.22 47.12 -5.20
N PRO A 460 -13.75 47.51 -6.37
CA PRO A 460 -14.48 46.61 -7.29
C PRO A 460 -13.67 45.40 -7.79
N ASN A 461 -12.34 45.47 -7.74
CA ASN A 461 -11.45 44.37 -8.14
C ASN A 461 -11.24 43.34 -7.02
N GLU A 462 -11.61 43.64 -5.78
CA GLU A 462 -11.50 42.71 -4.65
C GLU A 462 -12.78 41.87 -4.46
N LYS A 463 -13.15 41.08 -5.48
CA LYS A 463 -14.35 40.22 -5.41
C LYS A 463 -14.25 39.15 -4.31
N SER A 464 -15.12 39.24 -3.31
CA SER A 464 -15.62 38.16 -2.42
C SER A 464 -14.58 37.22 -1.78
N LYS A 465 -13.57 37.77 -1.09
CA LYS A 465 -12.58 36.95 -0.33
C LYS A 465 -13.04 36.54 1.08
N HIS A 466 -14.08 37.15 1.63
CA HIS A 466 -14.50 36.91 3.01
C HIS A 466 -15.44 35.71 3.13
N LYS A 467 -15.19 34.87 4.13
CA LYS A 467 -16.00 33.68 4.44
C LYS A 467 -16.38 33.67 5.91
N PHE A 468 -17.59 33.24 6.18
CA PHE A 468 -18.07 32.92 7.52
C PHE A 468 -18.16 31.41 7.71
N MET A 469 -17.89 30.96 8.92
CA MET A 469 -18.00 29.56 9.32
C MET A 469 -18.82 29.47 10.60
N VAL A 470 -19.97 28.80 10.53
CA VAL A 470 -20.84 28.52 11.68
C VAL A 470 -20.50 27.13 12.18
N GLN A 471 -19.91 27.06 13.36
CA GLN A 471 -19.56 25.83 14.03
C GLN A 471 -20.65 25.48 15.05
N SER A 472 -21.15 24.24 15.06
CA SER A 472 -22.17 23.79 16.01
C SER A 472 -21.83 22.45 16.65
N MET A 473 -22.38 22.21 17.84
CA MET A 473 -22.28 20.96 18.58
C MET A 473 -23.53 20.75 19.45
N LEU A 474 -23.87 19.49 19.74
CA LEU A 474 -24.93 19.19 20.70
C LEU A 474 -24.48 19.59 22.10
N ALA A 475 -25.35 20.25 22.85
CA ALA A 475 -25.04 20.67 24.21
C ALA A 475 -24.95 19.45 25.16
N PRO A 476 -23.87 19.30 25.94
CA PRO A 476 -23.78 18.25 26.96
C PRO A 476 -24.76 18.50 28.12
N TYR A 477 -25.14 17.43 28.82
CA TYR A 477 -26.19 17.45 29.87
C TYR A 477 -25.79 18.18 31.16
N ASP A 478 -24.51 18.53 31.35
CA ASP A 478 -23.98 19.15 32.56
C ASP A 478 -23.43 20.56 32.22
N MET A 479 -24.17 21.59 32.59
CA MET A 479 -23.96 22.97 32.11
C MET A 479 -23.56 23.90 33.26
N THR A 480 -22.26 24.24 33.35
CA THR A 480 -21.81 25.37 34.20
C THR A 480 -20.78 26.30 33.55
N ASP A 481 -20.12 25.94 32.43
CA ASP A 481 -19.16 26.85 31.76
C ASP A 481 -19.15 26.73 30.22
N MET A 482 -19.52 27.82 29.53
CA MET A 482 -19.54 27.90 28.06
C MET A 482 -18.13 27.92 27.43
N GLU A 483 -17.09 28.35 28.15
CA GLU A 483 -15.72 28.32 27.61
C GLU A 483 -15.07 26.93 27.75
N GLY A 484 -15.43 26.18 28.79
CA GLY A 484 -15.00 24.79 29.01
C GLY A 484 -15.46 23.85 27.89
N VAL A 485 -16.72 23.98 27.46
CA VAL A 485 -17.32 23.12 26.41
C VAL A 485 -16.52 23.17 25.11
N TRP A 486 -16.01 24.34 24.70
CA TRP A 486 -15.21 24.46 23.47
C TRP A 486 -13.74 24.03 23.64
N LYS A 487 -13.22 23.98 24.88
CA LYS A 487 -11.87 23.48 25.20
C LYS A 487 -11.84 21.95 25.30
N GLU A 488 -12.94 21.34 25.75
CA GLU A 488 -13.09 19.89 25.92
C GLU A 488 -13.71 19.20 24.69
N ALA A 489 -14.29 19.95 23.76
CA ALA A 489 -14.89 19.41 22.54
C ALA A 489 -13.88 18.65 21.66
N LYS A 490 -14.20 17.40 21.34
CA LYS A 490 -13.43 16.59 20.39
C LYS A 490 -13.69 17.07 18.95
N PRO A 491 -12.67 17.07 18.06
CA PRO A 491 -12.83 17.44 16.65
C PRO A 491 -13.91 16.65 15.89
N GLU A 492 -14.29 15.48 16.39
CA GLU A 492 -15.24 14.54 15.79
C GLU A 492 -16.72 14.88 16.11
N GLU A 493 -16.98 15.71 17.13
CA GLU A 493 -18.33 16.10 17.56
C GLU A 493 -18.76 17.46 17.00
N LEU A 494 -17.86 18.11 16.24
CA LEU A 494 -18.04 19.45 15.71
C LEU A 494 -18.61 19.41 14.30
N MET A 495 -19.72 20.12 14.10
CA MET A 495 -20.35 20.34 12.82
C MET A 495 -19.97 21.74 12.31
N ASP A 496 -19.79 21.92 11.00
CA ASP A 496 -19.53 23.25 10.41
C ASP A 496 -20.32 23.52 9.11
N SER A 497 -20.75 24.77 8.97
CA SER A 497 -21.31 25.31 7.72
C SER A 497 -20.56 26.57 7.31
N LYS A 498 -20.29 26.73 6.00
CA LYS A 498 -19.51 27.83 5.44
C LYS A 498 -20.37 28.71 4.53
N LEU A 499 -20.34 30.01 4.79
CA LEU A 499 -21.04 31.02 3.98
C LEU A 499 -20.03 31.94 3.28
N ARG A 500 -20.34 32.31 2.03
CA ARG A 500 -19.58 33.31 1.28
C ARG A 500 -20.18 34.69 1.48
N CYS A 501 -19.36 35.73 1.40
CA CYS A 501 -19.86 37.11 1.40
C CYS A 501 -19.98 37.64 -0.02
N ALA A 502 -21.14 38.21 -0.34
CA ALA A 502 -21.33 39.00 -1.55
C ALA A 502 -21.62 40.46 -1.18
N PHE A 503 -21.05 41.36 -1.97
CA PHE A 503 -21.23 42.80 -1.84
C PHE A 503 -22.03 43.26 -3.06
N GLU A 504 -23.22 43.82 -2.81
CA GLU A 504 -24.10 44.37 -3.85
C GLU A 504 -24.13 45.90 -3.68
N MET A 505 -23.89 46.66 -4.74
CA MET A 505 -24.14 48.11 -4.75
C MET A 505 -25.58 48.36 -5.19
N PRO A 506 -26.32 49.31 -4.59
CA PRO A 506 -27.62 49.71 -5.10
C PRO A 506 -27.48 50.22 -6.54
N LEU A 507 -28.19 49.61 -7.49
CA LEU A 507 -28.44 50.22 -8.79
C LEU A 507 -29.47 51.33 -8.57
N GLU A 508 -29.26 52.52 -9.11
CA GLU A 508 -30.13 53.72 -8.98
C GLU A 508 -31.56 53.58 -9.57
N ASN A 509 -32.13 52.38 -9.64
CA ASN A 509 -33.38 52.13 -10.36
C ASN A 509 -34.45 51.35 -9.58
N ASP A 510 -34.56 51.58 -8.26
CA ASP A 510 -35.72 51.14 -7.47
C ASP A 510 -36.34 52.34 -6.73
N LYS A 511 -37.00 53.21 -7.50
CA LYS A 511 -38.09 54.04 -6.99
C LYS A 511 -39.39 53.28 -7.26
N THR A 512 -39.92 52.59 -6.26
CA THR A 512 -41.37 52.49 -6.01
C THR A 512 -41.65 51.71 -4.72
N HIS A 513 -42.50 52.28 -3.87
CA HIS A 513 -43.11 51.74 -2.64
C HIS A 513 -42.17 51.57 -1.43
N ASP A 514 -42.31 52.26 -0.29
CA ASP A 514 -43.48 52.91 0.31
C ASP A 514 -43.10 54.22 1.02
N SER A 515 -43.97 55.20 0.83
CA SER A 515 -44.14 56.35 1.73
C SER A 515 -45.20 55.98 2.76
N GLU A 516 -45.06 56.54 3.98
CA GLU A 516 -45.82 56.34 5.23
C GLU A 516 -45.02 55.48 6.21
N ILE A 517 -44.40 56.03 7.26
CA ILE A 517 -45.06 56.69 8.40
C ILE A 517 -44.14 57.79 8.99
N ILE A 518 -44.64 59.02 8.89
CA ILE A 518 -44.71 60.09 9.91
C ILE A 518 -43.60 60.15 10.98
N LYS A 519 -42.80 61.22 10.89
CA LYS A 519 -42.02 61.85 11.97
C LYS A 519 -42.91 62.32 13.12
N THR A 520 -42.46 62.13 14.37
CA THR A 520 -42.79 63.10 15.44
C THR A 520 -41.68 63.20 16.51
N VAL A 521 -41.23 64.45 16.73
CA VAL A 521 -40.59 65.08 17.92
C VAL A 521 -39.15 64.63 18.28
N SER A 522 -38.09 65.42 18.02
CA SER A 522 -37.58 66.61 18.75
C SER A 522 -37.27 66.31 20.23
N SER A 523 -36.26 66.80 20.94
CA SER A 523 -35.07 67.64 20.73
C SER A 523 -34.41 67.79 22.12
N SER A 524 -33.14 68.22 22.15
CA SER A 524 -32.40 68.83 23.28
C SER A 524 -31.90 67.94 24.43
N ALA A 525 -30.59 67.91 24.66
CA ALA A 525 -29.92 68.82 25.60
C ALA A 525 -28.43 68.45 25.77
N SER A 526 -27.60 69.49 25.75
CA SER A 526 -26.15 69.50 25.89
C SER A 526 -25.73 69.79 27.34
N VAL A 527 -24.72 69.10 27.88
CA VAL A 527 -23.85 69.62 28.95
C VAL A 527 -22.42 69.11 28.78
N LYS A 528 -21.48 70.07 28.87
CA LYS A 528 -20.02 69.99 28.79
C LYS A 528 -19.39 69.32 30.02
N THR A 529 -18.22 68.68 29.89
CA THR A 529 -16.99 69.07 30.64
C THR A 529 -15.73 68.42 30.05
N GLU A 530 -14.65 69.19 30.07
CA GLU A 530 -13.31 68.93 29.52
C GLU A 530 -12.48 67.98 30.39
N HIS A 531 -11.56 67.20 29.79
CA HIS A 531 -10.12 67.22 30.10
C HIS A 531 -9.29 66.28 29.19
N SER A 532 -8.38 66.91 28.43
CA SER A 532 -7.00 66.52 28.07
C SER A 532 -6.60 65.04 27.89
N VAL A 533 -6.04 64.70 26.71
CA VAL A 533 -4.60 64.43 26.43
C VAL A 533 -4.47 63.67 25.11
N LEU A 534 -3.57 64.15 24.24
CA LEU A 534 -3.11 63.54 22.98
C LEU A 534 -2.57 62.10 23.14
N PRO A 535 -2.87 61.14 22.25
CA PRO A 535 -2.13 59.88 22.21
C PRO A 535 -0.86 60.02 21.37
N LYS A 536 0.30 59.79 22.00
CA LYS A 536 1.55 59.46 21.32
C LYS A 536 1.55 57.98 20.95
N SER A 537 2.04 57.72 19.74
CA SER A 537 2.39 56.43 19.16
C SER A 537 3.14 55.49 20.11
N ALA A 538 2.67 54.25 20.21
CA ALA A 538 3.49 53.12 20.66
C ALA A 538 3.14 51.86 19.85
N SER A 539 4.12 51.41 19.07
CA SER A 539 4.17 50.15 18.35
C SER A 539 4.09 48.96 19.31
N ALA A 540 3.14 48.05 19.10
CA ALA A 540 3.03 46.81 19.84
C ALA A 540 4.20 45.87 19.48
N SER A 541 5.08 45.67 20.46
CA SER A 541 6.11 44.63 20.52
C SER A 541 5.48 43.26 20.69
N LEU A 542 6.00 42.27 19.96
CA LEU A 542 5.75 40.85 20.19
C LEU A 542 6.24 40.44 21.58
N ASP A 543 5.51 39.55 22.24
CA ASP A 543 5.78 39.09 23.60
C ASP A 543 7.13 38.34 23.66
N ASP A 544 8.11 38.99 24.29
CA ASP A 544 9.53 38.59 24.34
C ASP A 544 9.73 37.26 25.11
N GLY A 545 8.73 36.84 25.88
CA GLY A 545 8.74 35.61 26.68
C GLY A 545 8.57 34.32 25.87
N GLU A 546 7.68 34.31 24.86
CA GLU A 546 7.44 33.12 24.03
C GLU A 546 8.58 32.88 23.03
N VAL A 547 9.14 33.95 22.46
CA VAL A 547 10.26 33.87 21.53
C VAL A 547 11.50 33.30 22.24
N LYS A 548 11.75 33.72 23.48
CA LYS A 548 12.88 33.22 24.27
C LYS A 548 12.73 31.74 24.58
N LYS A 549 11.52 31.29 24.91
CA LYS A 549 11.22 29.87 25.21
C LYS A 549 11.37 28.97 23.97
N ILE A 550 10.89 29.43 22.81
CA ILE A 550 11.05 28.73 21.53
C ILE A 550 12.53 28.69 21.12
N MET A 551 13.28 29.78 21.35
CA MET A 551 14.71 29.85 21.01
C MET A 551 15.54 28.90 21.90
N GLU A 552 15.17 28.75 23.18
CA GLU A 552 15.81 27.80 24.11
C GLU A 552 15.50 26.34 23.74
N GLU A 553 14.25 26.02 23.39
CA GLU A 553 13.91 24.69 22.87
C GLU A 553 14.58 24.38 21.53
N CYS A 554 14.65 25.35 20.63
CA CYS A 554 15.32 25.17 19.34
C CYS A 554 16.83 24.95 19.53
N LYS A 555 17.44 25.60 20.51
CA LYS A 555 18.86 25.40 20.87
C LYS A 555 19.09 24.04 21.53
N ARG A 556 18.17 23.58 22.39
CA ARG A 556 18.23 22.25 23.01
C ARG A 556 18.10 21.13 21.96
N LEU A 557 17.15 21.26 21.03
CA LEU A 557 16.96 20.30 19.94
C LEU A 557 18.15 20.28 18.98
N GLN A 558 18.78 21.43 18.70
CA GLN A 558 20.00 21.48 17.88
C GLN A 558 21.18 20.76 18.54
N MET A 559 21.35 20.87 19.86
CA MET A 559 22.39 20.14 20.59
C MET A 559 22.12 18.62 20.60
N GLU A 560 20.88 18.20 20.77
CA GLU A 560 20.51 16.77 20.73
C GLU A 560 20.75 16.16 19.33
N VAL A 561 20.43 16.90 18.26
CA VAL A 561 20.71 16.48 16.88
C VAL A 561 22.21 16.39 16.60
N GLN A 562 23.02 17.30 17.15
CA GLN A 562 24.48 17.18 17.05
C GLN A 562 25.01 15.96 17.82
N ARG A 563 24.52 15.72 19.03
CA ARG A 563 24.89 14.54 19.84
C ARG A 563 24.59 13.23 19.11
N LEU A 564 23.38 13.10 18.56
CA LEU A 564 22.96 11.92 17.80
C LEU A 564 23.72 11.76 16.48
N ARG A 565 24.21 12.85 15.88
CA ARG A 565 25.08 12.79 14.68
C ARG A 565 26.48 12.31 15.03
N GLU A 566 27.04 12.73 16.15
CA GLU A 566 28.34 12.24 16.62
C GLU A 566 28.26 10.76 17.02
N GLU A 567 27.20 10.34 17.72
CA GLU A 567 26.94 8.93 18.05
C GLU A 567 26.82 8.06 16.78
N ASN A 568 26.09 8.51 15.76
CA ASN A 568 25.99 7.79 14.48
C ASN A 568 27.32 7.75 13.71
N LYS A 569 28.15 8.78 13.84
CA LYS A 569 29.48 8.81 13.22
C LYS A 569 30.41 7.80 13.91
N GLN A 570 30.35 7.71 15.24
CA GLN A 570 31.12 6.74 16.03
C GLN A 570 30.69 5.30 15.73
N ILE A 571 29.39 5.04 15.59
CA ILE A 571 28.87 3.72 15.17
C ILE A 571 29.34 3.37 13.76
N ARG A 572 29.38 4.32 12.82
CA ARG A 572 29.90 4.08 11.45
C ARG A 572 31.41 3.86 11.42
N GLU A 573 32.17 4.48 12.31
CA GLU A 573 33.61 4.26 12.44
C GLU A 573 33.91 2.87 13.05
N ASP A 574 33.14 2.43 14.05
CA ASP A 574 33.22 1.08 14.63
C ASP A 574 32.83 -0.03 13.63
N ASP A 575 31.79 0.19 12.83
CA ASP A 575 31.40 -0.74 11.74
C ASP A 575 32.39 -0.69 10.56
N GLY A 576 33.05 0.45 10.35
CA GLY A 576 34.11 0.64 9.37
C GLY A 576 35.39 -0.15 9.72
N LEU A 577 35.77 -0.19 11.00
CA LEU A 577 36.91 -0.99 11.47
C LEU A 577 36.60 -2.50 11.42
N ARG A 578 35.35 -2.92 11.63
CA ARG A 578 34.94 -4.34 11.47
C ARG A 578 34.94 -4.81 10.01
N LYS A 579 34.59 -3.95 9.05
CA LYS A 579 34.58 -4.31 7.62
C LYS A 579 35.95 -4.26 6.93
N ARG A 580 36.95 -3.60 7.51
CA ARG A 580 38.31 -3.50 6.92
C ARG A 580 39.22 -4.71 7.19
N LYS A 581 38.75 -5.75 7.88
CA LYS A 581 39.50 -7.00 8.11
C LYS A 581 39.09 -8.19 7.25
N VAL A 582 38.15 -8.04 6.31
CA VAL A 582 37.65 -9.19 5.53
C VAL A 582 37.52 -8.86 4.04
N THR A 583 38.59 -9.10 3.27
CA THR A 583 38.57 -9.60 1.86
C THR A 583 39.99 -10.06 1.44
N PRO A 584 40.17 -10.86 0.37
CA PRO A 584 40.81 -12.20 0.44
C PRO A 584 42.09 -12.33 -0.41
N VAL A 585 42.91 -13.37 -0.17
CA VAL A 585 44.00 -13.75 -1.09
C VAL A 585 44.07 -15.27 -1.27
N ALA A 586 44.41 -15.65 -2.50
CA ALA A 586 44.20 -16.92 -3.17
C ALA A 586 45.34 -17.97 -3.02
N THR A 587 44.95 -19.23 -3.23
CA THR A 587 45.62 -20.39 -3.88
C THR A 587 47.14 -20.65 -3.73
N ALA A 588 47.49 -21.84 -3.20
CA ALA A 588 48.42 -22.82 -3.79
C ALA A 588 48.47 -24.16 -2.99
N HIS A 589 48.39 -25.30 -3.72
CA HIS A 589 48.96 -26.67 -3.56
C HIS A 589 49.39 -27.23 -2.16
N SER A 590 49.34 -28.52 -1.79
CA SER A 590 49.18 -29.82 -2.47
C SER A 590 49.06 -30.98 -1.44
N SER A 591 48.52 -32.12 -1.90
CA SER A 591 48.91 -33.52 -1.60
C SER A 591 48.68 -34.17 -0.21
N SER A 592 47.73 -35.13 -0.18
CA SER A 592 47.99 -36.59 -0.05
C SER A 592 47.35 -37.37 1.13
N THR A 593 46.64 -38.45 0.72
CA THR A 593 46.52 -39.83 1.27
C THR A 593 45.67 -40.15 2.53
N MET A 594 44.62 -40.96 2.27
CA MET A 594 44.19 -42.24 2.91
C MET A 594 44.18 -42.39 4.45
N ALA A 595 43.30 -43.12 5.12
CA ALA A 595 42.21 -44.03 4.76
C ALA A 595 41.42 -44.43 6.05
N THR A 596 40.18 -44.88 5.84
CA THR A 596 39.43 -45.94 6.56
C THR A 596 38.91 -45.82 8.01
N THR A 597 37.71 -46.41 8.14
CA THR A 597 36.99 -47.00 9.30
C THR A 597 36.09 -46.15 10.21
N ALA A 598 34.80 -46.22 9.92
CA ALA A 598 33.74 -46.86 10.74
C ALA A 598 33.38 -46.30 12.14
N VAL A 599 32.12 -45.81 12.19
CA VAL A 599 31.08 -46.12 13.20
C VAL A 599 30.94 -45.21 14.45
N ARG A 600 29.71 -44.68 14.55
CA ARG A 600 28.89 -44.25 15.70
C ARG A 600 29.04 -42.84 16.29
N ASP A 601 27.88 -42.17 16.28
CA ASP A 601 27.46 -41.07 17.15
C ASP A 601 27.96 -41.21 18.58
N GLU A 602 28.58 -40.16 19.13
CA GLU A 602 28.36 -39.67 20.49
C GLU A 602 28.74 -38.18 20.58
N GLY A 603 27.93 -37.41 21.32
CA GLY A 603 28.02 -35.95 21.43
C GLY A 603 29.35 -35.45 21.99
N LEU A 604 29.74 -34.26 21.53
CA LEU A 604 31.02 -33.63 21.86
C LEU A 604 31.13 -33.36 23.37
N SER A 605 31.87 -34.24 24.04
CA SER A 605 32.08 -34.29 25.49
C SER A 605 32.79 -33.04 26.02
N THR A 606 32.29 -32.53 27.14
CA THR A 606 32.77 -31.42 28.00
C THR A 606 34.29 -31.42 28.29
N ARG A 607 34.96 -32.55 28.06
CA ARG A 607 36.43 -32.69 28.20
C ARG A 607 37.20 -31.93 27.13
N VAL A 608 36.70 -31.85 25.89
CA VAL A 608 37.38 -31.11 24.79
C VAL A 608 37.35 -29.61 25.05
N LEU A 609 36.21 -29.10 25.54
CA LEU A 609 36.07 -27.69 25.91
C LEU A 609 37.00 -27.31 27.07
N ALA A 610 37.16 -28.19 28.06
CA ALA A 610 38.06 -27.98 29.19
C ALA A 610 39.54 -27.91 28.76
N PHE A 611 39.97 -28.75 27.81
CA PHE A 611 41.32 -28.68 27.27
C PHE A 611 41.55 -27.40 26.45
N CYS A 612 40.58 -26.96 25.64
CA CYS A 612 40.69 -25.70 24.90
C CYS A 612 40.81 -24.49 25.83
N VAL A 613 40.05 -24.45 26.93
CA VAL A 613 40.16 -23.39 27.94
C VAL A 613 41.51 -23.44 28.67
N LEU A 614 42.00 -24.64 29.00
CA LEU A 614 43.30 -24.82 29.67
C LEU A 614 44.46 -24.33 28.77
N PHE A 615 44.47 -24.68 27.49
CA PHE A 615 45.50 -24.21 26.54
C PHE A 615 45.42 -22.71 26.28
N PHE A 616 44.23 -22.12 26.30
CA PHE A 616 44.05 -20.68 26.18
C PHE A 616 44.60 -19.93 27.40
N VAL A 617 44.37 -20.45 28.61
CA VAL A 617 44.90 -19.87 29.86
C VAL A 617 46.43 -19.98 29.92
N ILE A 618 47.00 -21.14 29.55
CA ILE A 618 48.46 -21.32 29.49
C ILE A 618 49.09 -20.41 28.43
N GLY A 619 48.46 -20.26 27.25
CA GLY A 619 48.92 -19.36 26.20
C GLY A 619 48.91 -17.88 26.61
N VAL A 620 47.90 -17.45 27.38
CA VAL A 620 47.82 -16.07 27.92
C VAL A 620 48.86 -15.83 29.02
N ILE A 621 49.15 -16.84 29.84
CA ILE A 621 50.18 -16.73 30.89
C ILE A 621 51.59 -16.67 30.29
N ILE A 622 51.89 -17.52 29.30
CA ILE A 622 53.19 -17.51 28.60
C ILE A 622 53.35 -16.22 27.79
N GLY A 623 52.28 -15.73 27.14
CA GLY A 623 52.30 -14.47 26.40
C GLY A 623 52.50 -13.22 27.29
N LYS A 624 52.12 -13.27 28.57
CA LYS A 624 52.37 -12.19 29.54
C LYS A 624 53.75 -12.23 30.19
N LEU A 625 54.45 -13.37 30.13
CA LEU A 625 55.81 -13.52 30.66
C LEU A 625 56.91 -13.25 29.62
N ALA A 626 56.54 -13.23 28.33
CA ALA A 626 57.46 -13.01 27.22
C ALA A 626 57.35 -11.61 26.58
N LEU A 627 56.66 -10.66 27.23
CA LEU A 627 56.44 -9.28 26.77
C LEU A 627 56.77 -8.27 27.87
#